data_AF-A0A315D4I5-F1
#
_entry.id   AF-A0A315D4I5-F1
#
_cell.length_a   1.000
_cell.length_b   1.000
_cell.length_c   1.000
_cell.angle_alpha   90.00
_cell.angle_beta   90.00
_cell.angle_gamma   90.00
#
_symmetry.space_group_name_H-M   'P 1'
#
loop_
_entity.id
_entity.type
_entity.pdbx_description
1 polymer ?
#
loop_
_entity_poly.entity_id
_entity_poly.type
_entity_poly.pdbx_seq_one_letter_code
_entity_poly.pdbx_strand_id
1 'polypeptide(L)' 'MSEPSSDFVQSDVQASGGTLSNWVQVSPTQYTATFTPAAGSQGVGSVNVASNAFRDAALNANADGADANNT' A
#
# COMPACT_ATOMS: atom_id res chain seq x y z
N MET A 1 -9.42 7.34 -1.67
CA MET A 1 -10.56 7.08 -2.59
C MET A 1 -11.55 6.16 -1.89
N SER A 2 -12.85 6.31 -2.13
CA SER A 2 -13.90 5.49 -1.47
C SER A 2 -14.56 4.48 -2.40
N GLU A 3 -14.02 4.27 -3.60
CA GLU A 3 -14.58 3.39 -4.63
C GLU A 3 -13.67 2.17 -4.87
N PRO A 4 -14.25 1.03 -5.32
CA PRO A 4 -13.49 -0.19 -5.58
C PRO A 4 -12.32 0.03 -6.55
N SER A 5 -11.13 -0.44 -6.17
CA SER A 5 -10.02 -0.62 -7.10
C SER A 5 -9.98 -2.08 -7.55
N SER A 6 -9.89 -2.28 -8.87
CA SER A 6 -9.79 -3.60 -9.49
C SER A 6 -8.35 -4.08 -9.67
N ASP A 7 -7.37 -3.20 -9.50
CA ASP A 7 -5.96 -3.47 -9.81
C ASP A 7 -5.01 -3.23 -8.63
N PHE A 8 -5.51 -2.86 -7.43
CA PHE A 8 -4.66 -2.69 -6.26
C PHE A 8 -4.09 -4.04 -5.75
N VAL A 9 -2.79 -4.20 -5.92
CA VAL A 9 -2.03 -5.41 -5.59
C VAL A 9 -0.87 -5.09 -4.65
N GLN A 10 -0.30 -6.11 -4.03
CA GLN A 10 0.81 -5.94 -3.08
C GLN A 10 2.01 -5.18 -3.67
N SER A 11 2.29 -5.32 -4.97
CA SER A 11 3.41 -4.62 -5.63
C SER A 11 3.23 -3.10 -5.71
N ASP A 12 2.03 -2.60 -5.46
CA ASP A 12 1.72 -1.17 -5.43
C ASP A 12 2.15 -0.53 -4.10
N VAL A 13 2.46 -1.37 -3.10
CA VAL A 13 2.87 -0.97 -1.76
C VAL A 13 4.34 -1.28 -1.53
N GLN A 14 5.10 -0.23 -1.28
CA GLN A 14 6.52 -0.30 -0.98
C GLN A 14 6.73 -0.36 0.52
N ALA A 15 7.54 -1.33 0.96
CA ALA A 15 7.92 -1.49 2.36
C ALA A 15 9.44 -1.33 2.52
N SER A 16 9.85 -0.51 3.49
CA SER A 16 11.24 -0.33 3.88
C SER A 16 11.46 -0.76 5.33
N GLY A 17 12.63 -1.32 5.63
CA GLY A 17 12.94 -1.83 6.97
C GLY A 17 12.18 -3.12 7.34
N GLY A 18 11.49 -3.75 6.37
CA GLY A 18 10.73 -4.99 6.55
C GLY A 18 10.10 -5.47 5.25
N THR A 19 9.28 -6.51 5.34
CA THR A 19 8.58 -7.13 4.21
C THR A 19 7.08 -7.23 4.48
N LEU A 20 6.27 -7.03 3.44
CA LEU A 20 4.82 -7.30 3.50
C LEU A 20 4.52 -8.74 3.10
N SER A 21 3.55 -9.33 3.79
CA SER A 21 3.02 -10.68 3.54
C SER A 21 1.52 -10.71 3.84
N ASN A 22 0.84 -11.81 3.53
CA ASN A 22 -0.59 -11.99 3.79
C ASN A 22 -1.46 -10.85 3.20
N TRP A 23 -1.24 -10.50 1.93
CA TRP A 23 -2.07 -9.51 1.24
C TRP A 23 -3.48 -10.06 1.01
N VAL A 24 -4.47 -9.50 1.71
CA VAL A 24 -5.86 -9.96 1.68
C VAL A 24 -6.79 -8.79 1.42
N GLN A 25 -7.63 -8.93 0.39
CA GLN A 25 -8.76 -8.04 0.17
C GLN A 25 -9.88 -8.36 1.19
N VAL A 26 -10.18 -7.40 2.07
CA VAL A 26 -11.26 -7.52 3.06
C VAL A 26 -12.57 -6.96 2.49
N SER A 27 -12.48 -5.93 1.65
CA SER A 27 -13.61 -5.35 0.91
C SER A 27 -13.12 -4.76 -0.41
N PRO A 28 -14.03 -4.33 -1.31
CA PRO A 28 -13.65 -3.67 -2.56
C PRO A 28 -12.71 -2.46 -2.38
N THR A 29 -12.71 -1.84 -1.19
CA THR A 29 -11.94 -0.63 -0.86
C THR A 29 -10.95 -0.85 0.28
N GLN A 30 -10.84 -2.05 0.83
CA GLN A 30 -10.01 -2.35 2.00
C GLN A 30 -9.17 -3.60 1.76
N TYR A 31 -7.86 -3.42 1.93
CA TYR A 31 -6.87 -4.49 1.89
C TYR A 31 -6.08 -4.48 3.19
N THR A 32 -5.68 -5.67 3.64
CA THR A 32 -4.86 -5.86 4.82
C THR A 32 -3.60 -6.64 4.45
N ALA A 33 -2.50 -6.34 5.13
CA ALA A 33 -1.23 -7.02 4.97
C ALA A 33 -0.48 -7.06 6.30
N THR A 34 0.40 -8.04 6.47
CA THR A 34 1.29 -8.19 7.63
C THR A 34 2.67 -7.64 7.29
N PHE A 35 3.07 -6.56 7.95
CA PHE A 35 4.45 -6.06 7.89
C PHE A 35 5.32 -6.79 8.91
N THR A 36 6.40 -7.41 8.43
CA THR A 36 7.41 -8.05 9.26
C THR A 36 8.70 -7.25 9.18
N PRO A 37 9.16 -6.60 10.27
CA PRO A 37 10.44 -5.91 10.29
C PRO A 37 11.60 -6.83 9.94
N ALA A 38 12.62 -6.32 9.26
CA ALA A 38 13.83 -7.08 8.98
C ALA A 38 14.59 -7.37 10.29
N ALA A 39 15.13 -8.60 10.42
CA ALA A 39 15.87 -8.99 11.63
C ALA A 39 17.06 -8.05 11.86
N GLY A 40 17.16 -7.50 13.08
CA GLY A 40 18.19 -6.52 13.43
C GLY A 40 17.93 -5.08 12.95
N SER A 41 16.76 -4.80 12.37
CA SER A 41 16.34 -3.42 12.08
C SER A 41 16.18 -2.63 13.37
N GLN A 42 16.99 -1.59 13.52
CA GLN A 42 16.91 -0.60 14.61
C GLN A 42 16.39 0.76 14.11
N GLY A 43 15.91 0.81 12.86
CA GLY A 43 15.38 2.02 12.21
C GLY A 43 13.86 2.03 12.13
N VAL A 44 13.31 3.14 11.64
CA VAL A 44 11.87 3.27 11.35
C VAL A 44 11.56 2.46 10.08
N GLY A 45 10.65 1.49 10.20
CA GLY A 45 10.06 0.83 9.03
C GLY A 45 8.97 1.70 8.44
N SER A 46 8.87 1.76 7.11
CA SER A 46 7.83 2.52 6.42
C SER A 46 7.07 1.62 5.45
N VAL A 47 5.79 1.94 5.28
CA VAL A 47 4.88 1.30 4.33
C VAL A 47 4.22 2.42 3.56
N ASN A 48 4.53 2.52 2.28
CA ASN A 48 4.16 3.65 1.43
C ASN A 48 3.49 3.14 0.15
N VAL A 49 2.45 3.82 -0.31
CA VAL A 49 1.77 3.49 -1.57
C VAL A 49 2.04 4.62 -2.55
N ALA A 50 2.75 4.34 -3.63
CA ALA A 50 3.13 5.41 -4.56
C ALA A 50 1.90 6.03 -5.23
N SER A 51 1.98 7.31 -5.64
CA SER A 51 1.00 7.88 -6.57
C SER A 51 0.96 7.07 -7.86
N ASN A 52 -0.22 6.97 -8.47
CA ASN A 52 -0.47 6.22 -9.69
C ASN A 52 -0.09 4.74 -9.64
N ALA A 53 0.01 4.17 -8.44
CA ALA A 53 0.26 2.75 -8.27
C ALA A 53 -0.95 1.90 -8.65
N PHE A 54 -2.18 2.38 -8.40
CA PHE A 54 -3.41 1.68 -8.77
C PHE A 54 -4.50 2.65 -9.23
N ARG A 55 -5.56 2.11 -9.84
CA ARG A 55 -6.68 2.87 -10.38
C ARG A 55 -8.02 2.38 -9.82
N ASP A 56 -9.01 3.27 -9.83
CA ASP A 56 -10.40 2.87 -9.64
C ASP A 56 -11.03 2.35 -10.96
N ALA A 57 -12.26 1.87 -10.88
CA ALA A 57 -13.03 1.39 -12.03
C ALA A 57 -13.28 2.48 -13.10
N ALA A 58 -13.16 3.76 -12.76
CA ALA A 58 -13.24 4.89 -13.68
C ALA A 58 -11.87 5.31 -14.24
N LEU A 59 -10.82 4.52 -13.97
CA LEU A 59 -9.43 4.75 -14.35
C LEU A 59 -8.76 5.96 -13.70
N ASN A 60 -9.35 6.50 -12.62
CA ASN A 60 -8.70 7.54 -11.82
C ASN A 60 -7.56 6.91 -11.03
N ALA A 61 -6.38 7.50 -11.12
CA ALA A 61 -5.20 7.03 -10.43
C ALA A 61 -5.20 7.49 -8.97
N ASN A 62 -4.66 6.66 -8.06
CA ASN A 62 -4.50 7.05 -6.67
C ASN A 62 -3.51 8.23 -6.54
N ALA A 63 -3.91 9.30 -5.85
CA ALA A 63 -3.09 10.51 -5.67
C ALA A 63 -2.28 10.50 -4.35
N ASP A 64 -1.89 9.32 -3.87
CA ASP A 64 -1.41 9.10 -2.48
C ASP A 64 0.01 9.61 -2.21
N GLY A 65 0.85 9.75 -3.24
CA GLY A 65 2.23 10.25 -3.12
C GLY A 65 2.36 11.74 -2.77
N ALA A 66 1.26 12.48 -2.67
CA ALA A 66 1.25 13.86 -2.18
C ALA A 66 0.74 13.98 -0.72
N ASP A 67 0.26 12.88 -0.13
CA ASP A 67 -0.30 12.89 1.22
C ASP A 67 0.81 12.81 2.28
N ALA A 68 0.74 13.67 3.29
CA ALA A 68 1.78 13.79 4.32
C ALA A 68 1.94 12.52 5.20
N ASN A 69 1.00 11.59 5.10
CA ASN A 69 1.02 10.31 5.81
C ASN A 69 1.76 9.20 5.04
N ASN A 70 2.29 9.50 3.84
CA ASN A 70 3.01 8.58 2.96
C ASN A 70 4.52 8.90 2.93
N THR A 71 5.13 9.02 4.11
CA THR A 71 6.57 9.27 4.31
C THR A 71 7.20 8.16 5.16
#